data_AF-A0A2K3JLA1-F1
#
_entry.id   AF-A0A2K3JLA1-F1
#
_cell.length_a   1.000
_cell.length_b   1.000
_cell.length_c   1.000
_cell.angle_alpha   90.00
_cell.angle_beta   90.00
_cell.angle_gamma   90.00
#
_symmetry.space_group_name_H-M   'P 1'
#
loop_
_entity.id
_entity.type
_entity.pdbx_description
1 polymer ?
#
loop_
_entity_poly.entity_id
_entity_poly.type
_entity_poly.pdbx_seq_one_letter_code
_entity_poly.pdbx_strand_id
1 'polypeptide(L)' 'MEHAKDYGHTHLSEIISYADRLQNKAILLIHFSARYTVEEIQQAVSALPPPLAGRTFALTE' A
#
# COMPACT_ATOMS: atom_id res chain seq x y z
N MET A 1 -3.40 -7.87 -14.43
CA MET A 1 -3.16 -6.77 -13.48
C MET A 1 -4.25 -5.73 -13.71
N GLU A 2 -5.54 -6.04 -13.49
CA GLU A 2 -6.58 -5.11 -14.00
C GLU A 2 -7.99 -5.15 -13.35
N HIS A 3 -8.22 -5.81 -12.19
CA HIS A 3 -9.60 -5.92 -11.67
C HIS A 3 -9.87 -5.36 -10.27
N ALA A 4 -8.86 -4.91 -9.51
CA ALA A 4 -9.16 -4.54 -8.11
C ALA A 4 -10.02 -3.27 -8.00
N LYS A 5 -9.95 -2.34 -8.96
CA LYS A 5 -10.88 -1.21 -9.07
C LYS A 5 -12.33 -1.64 -9.25
N ASP A 6 -12.57 -2.67 -10.06
CA ASP A 6 -13.93 -3.16 -10.35
C ASP A 6 -14.60 -3.82 -9.13
N TYR A 7 -13.78 -4.23 -8.15
CA TYR A 7 -14.24 -4.80 -6.88
C TYR A 7 -14.06 -3.86 -5.68
N GLY A 8 -13.73 -2.58 -5.90
CA GLY A 8 -13.64 -1.57 -4.85
C GLY A 8 -12.37 -1.63 -3.98
N HIS A 9 -11.28 -2.21 -4.49
CA HIS A 9 -9.99 -2.27 -3.83
C HIS A 9 -9.00 -1.23 -4.39
N THR A 10 -8.14 -0.72 -3.51
CA THR A 10 -7.08 0.24 -3.85
C THR A 10 -5.75 -0.50 -4.03
N HIS A 11 -5.06 -0.27 -5.15
CA HIS A 11 -3.69 -0.76 -5.36
C HIS A 11 -2.63 0.19 -4.80
N LEU A 12 -1.44 -0.33 -4.50
CA LEU A 12 -0.29 0.49 -4.10
C LEU A 12 0.09 1.54 -5.16
N SER A 13 -0.03 1.20 -6.46
CA SER A 13 0.24 2.14 -7.55
C SER A 13 -0.66 3.38 -7.51
N GLU A 14 -1.90 3.22 -7.04
CA GLU A 14 -2.82 4.34 -6.86
C GLU A 14 -2.41 5.20 -5.67
N ILE A 15 -2.00 4.59 -4.55
CA ILE A 15 -1.46 5.32 -3.40
C ILE A 15 -0.23 6.14 -3.82
N ILE A 16 0.67 5.55 -4.62
CA ILE A 16 1.84 6.23 -5.18
C ILE A 16 1.41 7.42 -6.06
N SER A 17 0.38 7.26 -6.89
CA SER A 17 -0.12 8.35 -7.75
C SER A 17 -0.67 9.55 -6.96
N TYR A 18 -1.04 9.36 -5.70
CA TYR A 18 -1.52 10.41 -4.80
C TYR A 18 -0.50 10.80 -3.71
N ALA A 19 0.76 10.35 -3.82
CA ALA A 19 1.75 10.50 -2.76
C ALA A 19 1.92 11.96 -2.27
N ASP A 20 1.89 12.93 -3.18
CA ASP A 20 2.03 14.36 -2.86
C ASP A 20 0.82 14.93 -2.10
N ARG A 21 -0.35 14.28 -2.19
CA ARG A 21 -1.57 14.69 -1.47
C ARG A 21 -1.66 14.06 -0.09
N LEU A 22 -0.93 12.98 0.16
CA LEU A 22 -0.90 12.27 1.42
C LEU A 22 0.09 12.93 2.39
N GLN A 23 -0.40 13.92 3.13
CA GLN A 23 0.40 14.72 4.09
C GLN A 23 0.38 14.14 5.52
N ASN A 24 -0.10 12.91 5.68
CA ASN A 24 -0.19 12.23 6.98
C ASN A 24 1.21 11.99 7.58
N LYS A 25 1.32 12.06 8.91
CA LYS A 25 2.56 11.70 9.63
C LYS A 25 2.93 10.24 9.46
N ALA A 26 1.93 9.36 9.41
CA ALA A 26 2.06 7.94 9.15
C ALA A 26 0.82 7.43 8.40
N ILE A 27 0.99 6.38 7.62
CA ILE A 27 -0.06 5.70 6.86
C ILE A 27 -0.02 4.22 7.25
N LEU A 28 -1.17 3.67 7.65
CA LEU A 28 -1.31 2.24 7.94
C LEU A 28 -2.20 1.61 6.88
N LEU A 29 -1.66 0.66 6.13
CA LEU A 29 -2.40 -0.13 5.15
C LEU A 29 -2.96 -1.38 5.82
N ILE A 30 -4.23 -1.65 5.56
CA ILE A 30 -4.98 -2.76 6.14
C ILE A 30 -5.71 -3.53 5.04
N HIS A 31 -6.26 -4.70 5.41
CA HIS A 31 -7.17 -5.47 4.56
C HIS A 31 -6.52 -5.95 3.24
N PHE A 32 -5.31 -6.50 3.36
CA PHE A 32 -4.59 -7.09 2.22
C PHE A 32 -5.34 -8.31 1.66
N SER A 33 -5.17 -8.53 0.35
CA SER A 33 -5.71 -9.73 -0.28
C SER A 33 -5.05 -10.98 0.29
N ALA A 34 -5.86 -11.98 0.64
CA ALA A 34 -5.38 -13.31 1.08
C ALA A 34 -4.53 -14.05 0.03
N ARG A 35 -4.33 -13.47 -1.17
CA ARG A 35 -3.47 -14.00 -2.22
C ARG A 35 -1.99 -13.74 -1.99
N TYR A 36 -1.64 -12.79 -1.12
CA TYR A 36 -0.25 -12.40 -0.86
C TYR A 36 0.22 -12.89 0.51
N THR A 37 1.47 -13.33 0.60
CA THR A 37 2.08 -13.66 1.90
C THR A 37 2.44 -12.39 2.66
N VAL A 38 2.66 -12.53 3.97
CA VAL A 38 3.12 -11.42 4.82
C VAL A 38 4.44 -10.85 4.31
N GLU A 39 5.36 -11.70 3.88
CA GLU A 39 6.67 -11.29 3.34
C GLU A 39 6.52 -10.50 2.04
N GLU A 40 5.65 -10.93 1.13
CA GLU A 40 5.35 -10.21 -0.11
C GLU A 40 4.76 -8.83 0.18
N ILE A 41 3.84 -8.74 1.15
CA ILE A 41 3.23 -7.48 1.59
C ILE A 41 4.29 -6.54 2.17
N GLN A 42 5.13 -7.05 3.08
CA GLN A 42 6.18 -6.26 3.71
C GLN A 42 7.21 -5.76 2.69
N GLN A 43 7.65 -6.62 1.77
CA GLN A 43 8.56 -6.24 0.69
C GLN A 43 7.95 -5.16 -0.19
N ALA A 44 6.67 -5.28 -0.56
CA ALA A 44 5.98 -4.29 -1.39
C ALA A 44 5.85 -2.93 -0.67
N VAL A 45 5.54 -2.91 0.63
CA VAL A 45 5.45 -1.67 1.40
C VAL A 45 6.83 -1.04 1.65
N SER A 46 7.86 -1.84 1.92
CA SER A 46 9.23 -1.34 2.07
C SER A 46 9.81 -0.77 0.76
N ALA A 47 9.31 -1.20 -0.40
CA ALA A 47 9.72 -0.71 -1.71
C ALA A 47 8.99 0.57 -2.15
N LEU A 48 8.08 1.13 -1.33
CA LEU A 48 7.38 2.37 -1.68
C LEU A 48 8.37 3.54 -1.84
N PRO A 49 8.21 4.39 -2.88
CA PRO A 49 9.10 5.52 -3.11
C PRO A 49 8.83 6.67 -2.12
N PRO A 50 9.78 7.62 -1.97
CA PRO A 50 9.49 8.92 -1.35
C PRO A 50 8.32 9.63 -2.07
N PRO A 51 7.47 10.39 -1.35
CA PRO A 51 7.52 10.66 0.09
C PRO A 51 6.84 9.58 0.96
N LEU A 52 6.38 8.45 0.41
CA LEU A 52 5.68 7.41 1.18
C LEU A 52 6.63 6.49 1.98
N ALA A 53 7.86 6.33 1.48
CA ALA A 53 8.94 5.60 2.13
C ALA A 53 9.13 6.04 3.59
N GLY A 54 9.30 5.08 4.50
CA GLY A 54 9.61 5.33 5.91
C GLY A 54 8.43 5.82 6.78
N ARG A 55 7.26 6.09 6.21
CA ARG A 55 6.05 6.46 6.96
C ARG A 55 4.80 5.64 6.61
N THR A 56 4.93 4.65 5.74
CA THR A 56 3.85 3.73 5.38
C THR A 56 4.13 2.36 5.99
N PHE A 57 3.13 1.78 6.65
CA PHE A 57 3.23 0.52 7.38
C PHE A 57 2.14 -0.44 6.93
N ALA A 58 2.40 -1.73 6.99
CA ALA A 58 1.41 -2.78 6.76
C ALA A 58 0.96 -3.36 8.11
N LEU A 59 -0.35 -3.46 8.33
CA LEU A 59 -0.89 -4.28 9.42
C LEU A 59 -1.06 -5.71 8.90
N THR A 60 -0.12 -6.59 9.28
CA THR A 60 -0.08 -8.00 8.91
C THR A 60 -0.10 -8.84 10.18
N GLU A 61 -1.30 -9.03 10.75
CA GLU A 61 -1.59 -9.76 12.00
C GLU A 61 -0.92 -9.24 13.30
#